data_AF-A0A0C2YKY7-F1
#
_entry.id   AF-A0A0C2YKY7-F1
#
_cell.length_a   1.000
_cell.length_b   1.000
_cell.length_c   1.000
_cell.angle_alpha   90.00
_cell.angle_beta   90.00
_cell.angle_gamma   90.00
#
_symmetry.space_group_name_H-M   'P 1'
#
loop_
_entity.id
_entity.type
_entity.pdbx_description
1 polymer ?
#
loop_
_entity_poly.entity_id
_entity_poly.type
_entity_poly.pdbx_seq_one_letter_code
_entity_poly.pdbx_strand_id
1 'polypeptide(L)'
;DSGVDAGWYDPDNTLQLMVFHWLFIPWLQVELNSYRDCINNSCKCHDRKKILLHGISELIYTCAEDYGALNFRVMVSAAAIDHVRQLYIDPKHVVFNLVLPTLNIFLDRCYHQLGSPSVGRSTVWVIYCNLLNLVQQCECVPAVLMAIGTEQHDTEDELILLPGLQDLHETEGYMGGVANGLGL
;
A
#
# COMPACT_ATOMS: atom_id res chain seq x y z
N ASP A 1 -9.11 8.61 15.04
CA ASP A 1 -9.05 9.98 15.59
C ASP A 1 -8.34 10.06 16.93
N SER A 2 -8.29 8.98 17.73
CA SER A 2 -7.65 8.97 19.07
C SER A 2 -6.25 9.58 19.19
N GLY A 3 -5.39 9.48 18.17
CA GLY A 3 -4.03 10.07 18.22
C GLY A 3 -3.99 11.58 17.95
N VAL A 4 -4.89 12.08 17.10
CA VAL A 4 -5.04 13.52 16.81
C VAL A 4 -5.78 14.19 17.97
N ASP A 5 -6.86 13.56 18.46
CA ASP A 5 -7.65 14.06 19.58
C ASP A 5 -6.84 14.13 20.88
N ALA A 6 -5.88 13.22 21.06
CA ALA A 6 -4.96 13.21 22.21
C ALA A 6 -3.74 14.13 22.04
N GLY A 7 -3.57 14.77 20.87
CA GLY A 7 -2.43 15.63 20.57
C GLY A 7 -1.09 14.91 20.43
N TRP A 8 -1.10 13.60 20.13
CA TRP A 8 0.12 12.81 19.92
C TRP A 8 0.66 12.91 18.51
N TYR A 9 -0.21 13.21 17.55
CA TYR A 9 0.11 13.27 16.14
C TYR A 9 -0.40 14.58 15.52
N ASP A 10 0.53 15.29 14.90
CA ASP A 10 0.31 16.50 14.11
C ASP A 10 0.62 16.20 12.64
N PRO A 11 -0.38 16.21 11.74
CA PRO A 11 -0.18 15.93 10.32
C PRO A 11 0.65 17.00 9.60
N ASP A 12 0.73 18.23 10.14
CA ASP A 12 1.52 19.31 9.55
C ASP A 12 3.01 19.20 9.90
N ASN A 13 3.36 18.30 10.83
CA ASN A 13 4.74 18.05 11.22
C ASN A 13 5.35 16.90 10.40
N THR A 14 6.24 17.23 9.46
CA THR A 14 6.90 16.27 8.57
C THR A 14 7.57 15.11 9.30
N LEU A 15 8.21 15.35 10.46
CA LEU A 15 8.87 14.29 11.22
C LEU A 15 7.84 13.31 11.80
N GLN A 16 6.78 13.84 12.40
CA GLN A 16 5.70 13.03 12.97
C GLN A 16 4.99 12.21 11.89
N LEU A 17 4.77 12.81 10.71
CA LEU A 17 4.22 12.15 9.52
C LEU A 17 5.11 10.99 9.05
N MET A 18 6.43 11.21 8.93
CA MET A 18 7.35 10.15 8.48
C MET A 18 7.43 8.99 9.47
N VAL A 19 7.52 9.27 10.78
CA VAL A 19 7.49 8.23 11.83
C VAL A 19 6.16 7.48 11.80
N PHE A 20 5.06 8.21 11.55
CA PHE A 20 3.73 7.61 11.45
C PHE A 20 3.65 6.66 10.26
N HIS A 21 4.06 7.10 9.06
CA HIS A 21 4.10 6.26 7.86
C HIS A 21 4.92 4.99 8.11
N TRP A 22 6.13 5.15 8.62
CA TRP A 22 7.05 4.04 8.88
C TRP A 22 6.46 2.95 9.78
N LEU A 23 5.71 3.33 10.83
CA LEU A 23 5.14 2.39 11.78
C LEU A 23 3.76 1.87 11.36
N PHE A 24 2.85 2.76 10.98
CA PHE A 24 1.45 2.43 10.79
C PHE A 24 1.15 1.75 9.47
N ILE A 25 1.81 2.14 8.37
CA ILE A 25 1.48 1.57 7.05
C ILE A 25 1.84 0.08 6.98
N PRO A 26 3.05 -0.37 7.40
CA PRO A 26 3.36 -1.80 7.44
C PRO A 26 2.43 -2.58 8.37
N TRP A 27 2.13 -2.04 9.56
CA TRP A 27 1.20 -2.66 10.49
C TRP A 27 -0.21 -2.81 9.90
N LEU A 28 -0.75 -1.74 9.31
CA LEU A 28 -2.06 -1.75 8.68
C LEU A 28 -2.11 -2.74 7.51
N GLN A 29 -1.04 -2.84 6.72
CA GLN A 29 -0.95 -3.81 5.64
C GLN A 29 -1.02 -5.25 6.15
N VAL A 30 -0.37 -5.56 7.27
CA VAL A 30 -0.46 -6.89 7.91
C VAL A 30 -1.88 -7.17 8.43
N GLU A 31 -2.54 -6.20 9.04
CA GLU A 31 -3.94 -6.33 9.49
C GLU A 31 -4.90 -6.54 8.31
N LEU A 32 -4.72 -5.79 7.22
CA LEU A 32 -5.53 -5.93 6.01
C LEU A 32 -5.32 -7.28 5.33
N ASN A 33 -4.09 -7.77 5.27
CA ASN A 33 -3.79 -9.11 4.75
C ASN A 33 -4.46 -10.19 5.63
N SER A 34 -4.36 -10.06 6.95
CA SER A 34 -5.00 -10.98 7.89
C SER A 34 -6.52 -10.97 7.76
N TYR A 35 -7.11 -9.79 7.57
CA TYR A 35 -8.54 -9.63 7.32
C TYR A 35 -8.98 -10.26 6.00
N ARG A 36 -8.23 -10.01 4.91
CA ARG A 36 -8.45 -10.64 3.61
C ARG A 36 -8.44 -12.15 3.76
N ASP A 37 -7.42 -12.71 4.40
CA ASP A 37 -7.28 -14.15 4.57
C ASP A 37 -8.45 -14.72 5.38
N CYS A 38 -8.86 -14.06 6.46
CA CYS A 38 -9.99 -14.47 7.26
C CYS A 38 -11.30 -14.47 6.45
N ILE A 39 -11.62 -13.37 5.77
CA ILE A 39 -12.87 -13.24 5.03
C ILE A 39 -12.93 -14.18 3.84
N ASN A 40 -11.85 -14.30 3.08
CA ASN A 40 -11.83 -15.08 1.86
C ASN A 40 -11.84 -16.60 2.10
N ASN A 41 -11.22 -17.04 3.21
CA ASN A 41 -11.17 -18.46 3.59
C ASN A 41 -12.27 -18.89 4.56
N SER A 42 -13.03 -17.94 5.15
CA SER A 42 -14.17 -18.29 6.00
C SER A 42 -15.39 -18.72 5.16
N CYS A 43 -15.97 -19.86 5.50
CA CYS A 43 -17.27 -20.25 4.95
C CYS A 43 -18.33 -19.24 5.38
N LYS A 44 -19.02 -18.62 4.41
CA LYS A 44 -20.09 -17.67 4.72
C LYS A 44 -21.27 -18.42 5.34
N CYS A 45 -21.54 -18.13 6.61
CA CYS A 45 -22.69 -18.70 7.32
C CYS A 45 -24.01 -18.21 6.71
N HIS A 46 -24.95 -19.15 6.55
CA HIS A 46 -26.27 -18.90 5.99
C HIS A 46 -27.14 -18.05 6.95
N ASP A 47 -27.45 -16.81 6.57
CA ASP A 47 -28.42 -15.96 7.29
C ASP A 47 -29.77 -15.96 6.57
N ARG A 48 -30.80 -16.55 7.20
CA ARG A 48 -32.17 -16.67 6.66
C ARG A 48 -32.88 -15.32 6.47
N LYS A 49 -32.41 -14.26 7.15
CA LYS A 49 -33.04 -12.92 7.10
C LYS A 49 -32.44 -12.02 6.03
N LYS A 50 -31.36 -12.47 5.38
CA LYS A 50 -30.55 -11.63 4.50
C LYS A 50 -30.49 -12.24 3.11
N ILE A 51 -31.16 -11.61 2.14
CA ILE A 51 -30.99 -11.91 0.72
C ILE A 51 -29.77 -11.10 0.25
N LEU A 52 -28.57 -11.61 0.51
CA LEU A 52 -27.37 -11.08 -0.16
C LEU A 52 -27.19 -11.82 -1.48
N LEU A 53 -26.76 -11.09 -2.51
CA LEU A 53 -25.92 -11.70 -3.54
C LEU A 53 -24.68 -12.20 -2.80
N HIS A 54 -24.64 -13.50 -2.49
CA HIS A 54 -23.48 -14.11 -1.86
C HIS A 54 -22.33 -14.01 -2.85
N GLY A 55 -21.49 -12.98 -2.69
CA GLY A 55 -20.20 -12.92 -3.38
C GLY A 55 -19.45 -14.22 -3.10
N ILE A 56 -19.11 -14.90 -4.20
CA ILE A 56 -18.46 -16.20 -4.29
C ILE A 56 -17.23 -16.24 -3.37
N SER A 57 -17.12 -17.27 -2.52
CA SER A 57 -15.96 -17.47 -1.63
C SER A 57 -14.69 -17.72 -2.43
N GLU A 58 -13.51 -17.38 -1.92
CA GLU A 58 -12.24 -17.72 -2.59
C GLU A 58 -12.12 -19.24 -2.81
N LEU A 59 -12.71 -20.04 -1.92
CA LEU A 59 -12.87 -21.49 -2.05
C LEU A 59 -13.52 -21.97 -3.36
N ILE A 60 -14.40 -21.20 -3.98
CA ILE A 60 -15.00 -21.60 -5.27
C ILE A 60 -13.97 -21.46 -6.40
N TYR A 61 -13.01 -20.54 -6.30
CA TYR A 61 -11.92 -20.43 -7.28
C TYR A 61 -10.89 -21.55 -7.15
N THR A 62 -10.82 -22.21 -6.00
CA THR A 62 -9.94 -23.37 -5.76
C THR A 62 -10.66 -24.70 -5.93
N CYS A 63 -11.96 -24.75 -5.62
CA CYS A 63 -12.78 -25.95 -5.54
C CYS A 63 -14.16 -25.77 -6.21
N ALA A 64 -14.20 -25.24 -7.44
CA ALA A 64 -15.46 -24.94 -8.15
C ALA A 64 -16.40 -26.16 -8.26
N GLU A 65 -15.83 -27.36 -8.37
CA GLU A 65 -16.54 -28.63 -8.49
C GLU A 65 -17.37 -28.97 -7.24
N ASP A 66 -16.86 -28.64 -6.05
CA ASP A 66 -17.56 -28.85 -4.77
C ASP A 66 -18.85 -28.01 -4.65
N TYR A 67 -18.97 -26.98 -5.49
CA TYR A 67 -20.12 -26.08 -5.56
C TYR A 67 -20.96 -26.27 -6.84
N GLY A 68 -20.69 -27.32 -7.63
CA GLY A 68 -21.41 -27.59 -8.87
C GLY A 68 -21.23 -26.52 -9.95
N ALA A 69 -20.16 -25.73 -9.88
CA ALA A 69 -19.87 -24.64 -10.80
C ALA A 69 -18.81 -25.05 -11.85
N LEU A 70 -18.96 -24.54 -13.08
CA LEU A 70 -17.95 -24.69 -14.12
C LEU A 70 -16.79 -23.70 -13.89
N ASN A 71 -15.55 -24.19 -13.99
CA ASN A 71 -14.36 -23.37 -13.82
C ASN A 71 -13.90 -22.78 -15.17
N PHE A 72 -14.08 -21.46 -15.36
CA PHE A 72 -13.63 -20.72 -16.54
C PHE A 72 -12.36 -19.89 -16.28
N ARG A 73 -11.56 -20.22 -15.25
CA ARG A 73 -10.40 -19.43 -14.87
C ARG A 73 -9.34 -19.43 -15.96
N VAL A 74 -8.88 -18.24 -16.33
CA VAL A 74 -7.64 -18.08 -17.10
C VAL A 74 -6.49 -18.37 -16.15
N MET A 75 -5.79 -19.48 -16.38
CA MET A 75 -4.63 -19.86 -15.59
C MET A 75 -3.43 -19.01 -15.99
N VAL A 76 -3.16 -17.97 -15.21
CA VAL A 76 -1.92 -17.21 -15.32
C VAL A 76 -0.91 -17.85 -14.37
N SER A 77 0.25 -18.24 -14.88
CA SER A 77 1.30 -18.81 -14.04
C SER A 77 1.89 -17.72 -13.13
N ALA A 78 2.26 -18.09 -11.90
CA ALA A 78 2.93 -17.17 -11.00
C ALA A 78 4.22 -16.60 -11.62
N ALA A 79 4.96 -17.43 -12.35
CA ALA A 79 6.14 -17.03 -13.11
C ALA A 79 5.84 -15.95 -14.18
N ALA A 80 4.68 -15.99 -14.84
CA ALA A 80 4.29 -14.95 -15.79
C ALA A 80 4.01 -13.61 -15.10
N ILE A 81 3.35 -13.64 -13.93
CA ILE A 81 3.13 -12.44 -13.12
C ILE A 81 4.47 -11.87 -12.63
N ASP A 82 5.36 -12.72 -12.14
CA ASP A 82 6.69 -12.29 -11.68
C ASP A 82 7.53 -11.72 -12.81
N HIS A 83 7.44 -12.31 -14.01
CA HIS A 83 8.10 -11.78 -15.21
C HIS A 83 7.57 -10.39 -15.58
N VAL A 84 6.25 -10.19 -15.59
CA VAL A 84 5.63 -8.87 -15.85
C VAL A 84 6.03 -7.86 -14.78
N ARG A 85 6.08 -8.27 -13.51
CA ARG A 85 6.58 -7.40 -12.43
C ARG A 85 8.02 -6.99 -12.67
N GLN A 86 8.92 -7.93 -13.00
CA GLN A 86 10.31 -7.60 -13.30
C GLN A 86 10.47 -6.73 -14.55
N LEU A 87 9.56 -6.85 -15.51
CA LEU A 87 9.59 -6.10 -16.77
C LEU A 87 9.17 -4.63 -16.57
N TYR A 88 8.14 -4.38 -15.76
CA TYR A 88 7.53 -3.04 -15.63
C TYR A 88 7.79 -2.35 -14.30
N ILE A 89 8.23 -3.08 -13.28
CA ILE A 89 8.44 -2.54 -11.95
C ILE A 89 9.93 -2.62 -11.65
N ASP A 90 10.58 -1.46 -11.56
CA ASP A 90 11.90 -1.38 -10.96
C ASP A 90 11.74 -1.45 -9.42
N PRO A 91 12.18 -2.54 -8.76
CA PRO A 91 12.05 -2.67 -7.31
C PRO A 91 12.92 -1.66 -6.54
N LYS A 92 13.86 -0.97 -7.20
CA LYS A 92 14.70 0.06 -6.62
C LYS A 92 14.15 1.47 -6.82
N HIS A 93 13.01 1.60 -7.49
CA HIS A 93 12.40 2.89 -7.73
C HIS A 93 12.00 3.57 -6.41
N VAL A 94 12.30 4.87 -6.29
CA VAL A 94 12.12 5.64 -5.06
C VAL A 94 10.66 5.70 -4.58
N VAL A 95 9.69 5.53 -5.48
CA VAL A 95 8.26 5.46 -5.15
C VAL A 95 7.92 4.33 -4.16
N PHE A 96 8.73 3.27 -4.12
CA PHE A 96 8.53 2.15 -3.18
C PHE A 96 9.15 2.43 -1.81
N ASN A 97 9.94 3.50 -1.65
CA ASN A 97 10.45 3.91 -0.36
C ASN A 97 9.37 4.65 0.41
N LEU A 98 8.84 4.01 1.44
CA LEU A 98 7.83 4.57 2.33
C LEU A 98 8.32 5.83 3.06
N VAL A 99 9.60 5.84 3.39
CA VAL A 99 10.36 6.96 3.94
C VAL A 99 11.74 6.97 3.31
N LEU A 100 12.44 8.11 3.36
CA LEU A 100 13.80 8.25 2.85
C LEU A 100 14.72 7.14 3.41
N PRO A 101 15.58 6.49 2.60
CA PRO A 101 16.41 5.37 3.06
C PRO A 101 17.28 5.70 4.28
N THR A 102 17.83 6.91 4.35
CA THR A 102 18.62 7.37 5.52
C THR A 102 17.76 7.46 6.77
N LEU A 103 16.52 7.94 6.65
CA LEU A 103 15.57 7.99 7.77
C LEU A 103 15.13 6.57 8.16
N ASN A 104 14.92 5.67 7.20
CA ASN A 104 14.56 4.28 7.46
C ASN A 104 15.60 3.58 8.34
N ILE A 105 16.89 3.68 8.00
CA ILE A 105 17.99 3.10 8.79
C ILE A 105 18.01 3.69 10.21
N PHE A 106 17.76 4.99 10.32
CA PHE A 106 17.72 5.67 11.61
C PHE A 106 16.55 5.20 12.49
N LEU A 107 15.34 5.15 11.93
CA LEU A 107 14.14 4.68 12.61
C LEU A 107 14.26 3.22 13.02
N ASP A 108 14.80 2.37 12.14
CA ASP A 108 15.06 0.97 12.43
C ASP A 108 16.02 0.82 13.63
N ARG A 109 17.08 1.62 13.69
CA ARG A 109 17.99 1.63 14.85
C ARG A 109 17.28 2.06 16.13
N CYS A 110 16.48 3.13 16.10
CA CYS A 110 15.72 3.59 17.27
C CYS A 110 14.69 2.53 17.72
N TYR A 111 14.08 1.84 16.77
CA TYR A 111 13.14 0.76 17.05
C TYR A 111 13.81 -0.46 17.69
N HIS A 112 15.00 -0.82 17.24
CA HIS A 112 15.82 -1.86 17.88
C HIS A 112 16.24 -1.46 19.31
N GLN A 113 16.51 -0.18 19.57
CA GLN A 113 16.78 0.31 20.93
C GLN A 113 15.58 0.18 21.87
N LEU A 114 14.35 0.22 21.34
CA LEU A 114 13.13 -0.08 22.09
C LEU A 114 12.91 -1.59 22.34
N GLY A 115 13.80 -2.45 21.83
CA GLY A 115 13.68 -3.91 21.94
C GLY A 115 12.75 -4.54 20.90
N SER A 116 12.48 -3.85 19.79
CA SER A 116 11.63 -4.33 18.68
C SER A 116 10.25 -4.85 19.15
N PRO A 117 9.46 -4.02 19.85
CA PRO A 117 8.19 -4.45 20.46
C PRO A 117 7.17 -4.91 19.40
N SER A 118 6.30 -5.86 19.73
CA SER A 118 5.24 -6.27 18.80
C SER A 118 4.21 -5.15 18.61
N VAL A 119 3.99 -4.76 17.34
CA VAL A 119 3.02 -3.72 16.97
C VAL A 119 1.63 -4.33 16.85
N GLY A 120 0.72 -3.89 17.70
CA GLY A 120 -0.69 -4.27 17.68
C GLY A 120 -1.59 -3.08 17.96
N ARG A 121 -2.90 -3.26 17.81
CA ARG A 121 -3.88 -2.16 17.91
C ARG A 121 -3.82 -1.36 19.22
N SER A 122 -3.51 -2.00 20.34
CA SER A 122 -3.39 -1.34 21.66
C SER A 122 -1.99 -0.80 21.96
N THR A 123 -0.95 -1.27 21.24
CA THR A 123 0.45 -0.91 21.50
C THR A 123 1.01 0.07 20.49
N VAL A 124 0.43 0.17 19.28
CA VAL A 124 0.96 0.96 18.16
C VAL A 124 1.18 2.43 18.51
N TRP A 125 0.24 3.06 19.23
CA TRP A 125 0.39 4.46 19.67
C TRP A 125 1.48 4.64 20.73
N VAL A 126 1.63 3.68 21.64
CA VAL A 126 2.69 3.73 22.67
C VAL A 126 4.06 3.60 22.02
N ILE A 127 4.19 2.66 21.08
CA ILE A 127 5.41 2.45 20.30
C ILE A 127 5.73 3.71 19.48
N TYR A 128 4.71 4.29 18.82
CA TYR A 128 4.83 5.55 18.09
C TYR A 128 5.40 6.68 18.96
N CYS A 129 4.80 6.95 20.13
CA CYS A 129 5.25 8.00 21.02
C CYS A 129 6.68 7.77 21.54
N ASN A 130 7.02 6.52 21.89
CA ASN A 130 8.36 6.16 22.36
C ASN A 130 9.41 6.34 21.24
N LEU A 131 9.08 5.91 20.03
CA LEU A 131 9.94 6.04 18.86
C LEU A 131 10.15 7.51 18.51
N LEU A 132 9.08 8.30 18.48
CA LEU A 132 9.14 9.74 18.21
C LEU A 132 9.99 10.48 19.25
N ASN A 133 9.88 10.12 20.53
CA ASN A 133 10.70 10.72 21.59
C ASN A 133 12.19 10.43 21.40
N LEU A 134 12.56 9.18 21.08
CA LEU A 134 13.95 8.82 20.77
C LEU A 134 14.49 9.57 19.55
N VAL A 135 13.67 9.71 18.52
CA VAL A 135 14.00 10.44 17.30
C VAL A 135 14.25 11.91 17.65
N GLN A 136 13.35 12.57 18.38
CA GLN A 136 13.46 13.98 18.77
C GLN A 136 14.67 14.29 19.67
N GLN A 137 15.10 13.33 20.49
CA GLN A 137 16.29 13.47 21.33
C GLN A 137 17.61 13.37 20.54
N CYS A 138 17.56 13.00 19.26
CA CYS A 138 18.76 12.79 18.45
C CYS A 138 19.14 14.05 17.67
N GLU A 139 20.40 14.48 17.81
CA GLU A 139 20.94 15.68 17.15
C GLU A 139 20.98 15.60 15.61
N CYS A 140 20.82 14.42 15.02
CA CYS A 140 20.90 14.22 13.57
C CYS A 140 19.59 14.51 12.80
N VAL A 141 18.47 14.75 13.50
CA VAL A 141 17.15 14.96 12.87
C VAL A 141 17.12 16.15 11.90
N PRO A 142 17.73 17.31 12.19
CA PRO A 142 17.72 18.44 11.26
C PRO A 142 18.41 18.12 9.92
N ALA A 143 19.52 17.37 9.94
CA ALA A 143 20.23 16.99 8.71
C ALA A 143 19.39 16.07 7.81
N VAL A 144 18.61 15.16 8.41
CA VAL A 144 17.72 14.25 7.67
C VAL A 144 16.51 15.00 7.09
N LEU A 145 15.93 15.94 7.85
CA LEU A 145 14.83 16.79 7.37
C LEU A 145 15.26 17.74 6.23
N MET A 146 16.48 18.27 6.28
CA MET A 146 17.01 19.10 5.20
C MET A 146 17.22 18.30 3.90
N ALA A 147 17.61 17.03 3.98
CA ALA A 147 17.73 16.14 2.83
C ALA A 147 16.36 15.86 2.16
N ILE A 148 15.28 15.76 2.95
CA ILE A 148 13.92 15.55 2.45
C ILE A 148 13.45 16.72 1.58
N GLY A 149 13.77 17.96 1.94
CA GLY A 149 13.42 19.15 1.16
C GLY A 149 14.14 19.25 -0.19
N THR A 150 15.31 18.62 -0.33
CA THR A 150 16.11 18.62 -1.57
C THR A 150 15.76 17.50 -2.55
N GLU A 151 15.22 16.37 -2.08
CA GLU A 151 14.85 15.24 -2.96
C GLU A 151 13.45 15.35 -3.60
N GLN A 152 12.63 16.33 -3.19
CA GLN A 152 11.31 16.54 -3.77
C GLN A 152 11.30 17.11 -5.20
N HIS A 153 12.46 17.44 -5.81
CA HIS A 153 12.45 18.14 -7.10
C HIS A 153 12.68 17.30 -8.36
N ASP A 154 13.28 16.11 -8.34
CA ASP A 154 13.67 15.46 -9.59
C ASP A 154 13.16 14.01 -9.65
N THR A 155 12.03 13.82 -10.34
CA THR A 155 11.91 13.01 -11.56
C THR A 155 10.43 12.97 -11.97
N GLU A 156 10.01 13.90 -12.82
CA GLU A 156 8.97 13.59 -13.80
C GLU A 156 9.58 12.53 -14.73
N ASP A 157 9.45 11.25 -14.36
CA ASP A 157 9.72 10.17 -15.30
C ASP A 157 8.68 10.31 -16.42
N GLU A 158 9.10 10.97 -17.50
CA GLU A 158 8.35 11.10 -18.73
C GLU A 158 8.10 9.68 -19.27
N LEU A 159 6.90 9.14 -18.98
CA LEU A 159 6.52 7.79 -19.39
C LEU A 159 6.49 7.73 -20.91
N ILE A 160 7.55 7.17 -21.51
CA ILE A 160 7.63 6.99 -22.96
C ILE A 160 6.47 6.09 -23.40
N LEU A 161 5.57 6.65 -24.21
CA LEU A 161 4.44 5.93 -24.79
C LEU A 161 4.93 4.72 -25.60
N LEU A 162 4.28 3.56 -25.42
CA LEU A 162 4.57 2.38 -26.22
C LEU A 162 4.33 2.67 -27.72
N PRO A 163 5.09 2.04 -28.64
CA PRO A 163 4.92 2.25 -30.07
C PRO A 163 3.47 2.01 -30.51
N GLY A 164 2.82 3.04 -31.07
CA GLY A 164 1.43 3.01 -31.53
C GLY A 164 0.40 3.64 -30.57
N LEU A 165 0.81 4.10 -29.39
CA LEU A 165 -0.01 4.92 -28.49
C LEU A 165 0.24 6.41 -28.75
N GLN A 166 -0.79 7.23 -28.59
CA GLN A 166 -0.73 8.69 -28.66
C GLN A 166 -1.25 9.26 -27.33
N ASP A 167 -0.78 10.45 -26.96
CA ASP A 167 -1.30 11.15 -25.79
C ASP A 167 -2.81 11.34 -25.89
N LEU A 168 -3.48 11.19 -24.75
CA LEU A 168 -4.92 11.35 -24.67
C LEU A 168 -5.24 12.83 -24.89
N HIS A 169 -5.77 13.18 -26.06
CA HIS A 169 -6.19 14.54 -26.35
C HIS A 169 -7.39 14.90 -25.45
N GLU A 170 -7.17 15.81 -24.49
CA GLU A 170 -8.26 16.38 -23.69
C GLU A 170 -9.23 17.09 -24.63
N THR A 171 -10.34 16.41 -24.93
CA THR A 171 -11.40 16.96 -25.74
C THR A 171 -12.67 16.85 -24.94
N GLU A 172 -13.32 17.99 -24.67
CA GLU A 172 -14.64 18.11 -24.07
C GLU A 172 -15.69 17.42 -24.98
N GLY A 173 -15.76 16.09 -24.95
CA GLY A 173 -16.67 15.37 -25.85
C GLY A 173 -16.37 13.90 -26.10
N TYR A 174 -15.86 13.16 -25.10
CA TYR A 174 -15.69 11.72 -25.24
C TYR A 174 -17.06 11.00 -25.24
N MET A 175 -17.62 10.78 -26.43
CA MET A 175 -18.74 9.89 -26.69
C MET A 175 -18.16 8.54 -27.16
N GLY A 176 -17.96 7.61 -26.22
CA GLY A 176 -17.25 6.35 -26.45
C GLY A 176 -17.56 5.67 -27.79
N GLY A 177 -16.51 5.20 -28.46
CA GLY A 177 -16.57 4.53 -29.74
C GLY A 177 -15.64 3.32 -29.82
N VAL A 178 -16.20 2.21 -30.29
CA VAL A 178 -15.49 0.97 -30.67
C VAL A 178 -14.51 1.30 -31.81
N ALA A 179 -13.30 0.71 -31.77
CA ALA A 179 -12.17 0.88 -32.71
C ALA A 179 -11.18 2.03 -32.42
N ASN A 180 -10.70 2.14 -31.17
CA ASN A 180 -9.55 3.01 -30.80
C ASN A 180 -9.63 4.46 -31.33
N GLY A 181 -10.82 5.05 -31.38
CA GLY A 181 -11.00 6.45 -31.75
C GLY A 181 -10.82 6.78 -33.24
N LEU A 182 -10.62 5.80 -34.11
CA LEU A 182 -10.71 5.98 -35.56
C LEU A 182 -12.15 5.70 -35.98
N GLY A 183 -12.99 6.74 -35.97
CA GLY A 183 -14.32 6.68 -36.57
C GLY A 183 -14.26 6.22 -38.04
N LEU A 184 -15.38 5.71 -38.54
CA LEU A 184 -15.58 5.25 -39.93
C LEU A 184 -15.08 6.24 -40.99
#